data_AF-A0AAW9IGF5-F1
#
_entry.id   AF-A0AAW9IGF5-F1
#
_cell.length_a   1.000
_cell.length_b   1.000
_cell.length_c   1.000
_cell.angle_alpha   90.00
_cell.angle_beta   90.00
_cell.angle_gamma   90.00
#
_symmetry.space_group_name_H-M   'P 1'
#
loop_
_entity.id
_entity.type
_entity.pdbx_description
1 polymer ?
#
loop_
_entity_poly.entity_id
_entity_poly.type
_entity_poly.pdbx_seq_one_letter_code
_entity_poly.pdbx_strand_id
1 'polypeptide(L)'
;QIDEFFNQKENLPDNQYKGIFKDKNLLVIQVESLESFIIGKETNGQKITPVMDELIKTGLYFPNVYEQVNEGTSSDSDLMINTSMFPLRRGSTFFRYPSTNYNSLPLLLEEDGYETIAIHPDKGSFWNYVNGLTGIGFKHFVDYYS
;
A
#
# COMPACT_ATOMS: atom_id res chain seq x y z
N GLN A 1 9.78 24.48 7.65
CA GLN A 1 9.18 23.49 8.57
C GLN A 1 9.08 22.11 7.92
N ILE A 2 8.22 21.89 6.90
CA ILE A 2 8.15 20.58 6.23
C ILE A 2 9.46 20.22 5.51
N ASP A 3 9.98 21.12 4.67
CA ASP A 3 11.26 20.87 3.97
C ASP A 3 12.43 20.66 4.94
N GLU A 4 12.40 21.38 6.07
CA GLU A 4 13.41 21.26 7.13
C GLU A 4 13.35 19.89 7.81
N PHE A 5 12.15 19.36 8.07
CA PHE A 5 11.98 17.99 8.57
C PHE A 5 12.50 16.96 7.56
N PHE A 6 12.17 17.09 6.27
CA PHE A 6 12.67 16.18 5.23
C PHE A 6 14.18 16.30 4.97
N ASN A 7 14.78 17.47 5.24
CA ASN A 7 16.23 17.63 5.18
C ASN A 7 16.97 16.86 6.30
N GLN A 8 16.26 16.41 7.34
CA GLN A 8 16.81 15.55 8.40
C GLN A 8 16.69 14.05 8.07
N LYS A 9 16.27 13.68 6.86
CA LYS A 9 16.16 12.28 6.45
C LYS A 9 17.47 11.52 6.63
N GLU A 10 17.35 10.25 6.99
CA GLU A 10 18.50 9.36 7.13
C GLU A 10 19.25 9.24 5.80
N ASN A 11 20.58 9.29 5.87
CA ASN A 11 21.47 9.05 4.72
C ASN A 11 22.17 7.70 4.91
N LEU A 12 21.44 6.63 4.60
CA LEU A 12 21.95 5.26 4.69
C LEU A 12 22.72 4.90 3.42
N PRO A 13 23.87 4.21 3.52
CA PRO A 13 24.58 3.72 2.35
C PRO A 13 23.75 2.66 1.63
N ASP A 14 24.03 2.51 0.34
CA ASP A 14 23.48 1.42 -0.46
C ASP A 14 23.78 0.07 0.18
N ASN A 15 22.78 -0.80 0.26
CA ASN A 15 22.94 -2.17 0.73
C ASN A 15 22.80 -3.16 -0.44
N GLN A 16 22.96 -4.45 -0.14
CA GLN A 16 22.86 -5.54 -1.11
C GLN A 16 21.52 -5.64 -1.86
N TYR A 17 20.46 -4.96 -1.39
CA TYR A 17 19.13 -4.98 -2.01
C TYR A 17 18.90 -3.83 -2.99
N LYS A 18 19.82 -2.84 -3.08
CA LYS A 18 19.62 -1.70 -3.97
C LYS A 18 19.51 -2.14 -5.43
N GLY A 19 18.36 -1.83 -6.05
CA GLY A 19 18.16 -1.98 -7.49
C GLY A 19 18.10 -3.43 -8.01
N ILE A 20 18.08 -4.45 -7.14
CA ILE A 20 18.09 -5.86 -7.58
C ILE A 20 16.85 -6.27 -8.40
N PHE A 21 15.77 -5.49 -8.29
CA PHE A 21 14.52 -5.67 -9.04
C PHE A 21 14.23 -4.53 -10.01
N LYS A 22 15.26 -3.78 -10.44
CA LYS A 22 15.08 -2.77 -11.48
C LYS A 22 14.45 -3.39 -12.73
N ASP A 23 13.53 -2.66 -13.36
CA ASP A 23 12.80 -3.05 -14.58
C ASP A 23 11.89 -4.31 -14.41
N LYS A 24 11.53 -4.66 -13.16
CA LYS A 24 10.56 -5.73 -12.86
C LYS A 24 9.18 -5.15 -12.55
N ASN A 25 8.14 -5.90 -12.89
CA ASN A 25 6.78 -5.58 -12.45
C ASN A 25 6.68 -5.61 -10.92
N LEU A 26 5.98 -4.62 -10.36
CA LEU A 26 5.61 -4.57 -8.94
C LEU A 26 4.15 -4.96 -8.79
N LEU A 27 3.87 -5.94 -7.93
CA LEU A 27 2.52 -6.28 -7.50
C LEU A 27 2.41 -6.03 -6.00
N VAL A 28 1.48 -5.16 -5.62
CA VAL A 28 1.13 -4.89 -4.22
C VAL A 28 -0.24 -5.51 -3.95
N ILE A 29 -0.31 -6.38 -2.94
CA ILE A 29 -1.53 -7.11 -2.59
C ILE A 29 -1.89 -6.75 -1.15
N GLN A 30 -3.00 -6.03 -0.98
CA GLN A 30 -3.60 -5.80 0.34
C GLN A 30 -4.43 -7.03 0.73
N VAL A 31 -4.15 -7.59 1.90
CA VAL A 31 -4.95 -8.68 2.47
C VAL A 31 -5.81 -8.11 3.58
N GLU A 32 -7.12 -8.08 3.33
CA GLU A 32 -8.09 -7.42 4.20
C GLU A 32 -8.08 -8.03 5.62
N SER A 33 -7.95 -7.16 6.63
CA SER A 33 -8.05 -7.48 8.06
C SER A 33 -7.18 -8.65 8.54
N LEU A 34 -6.05 -8.92 7.88
CA LEU A 34 -5.13 -10.00 8.24
C LEU A 34 -4.17 -9.58 9.33
N GLU A 35 -4.23 -10.28 10.46
CA GLU A 35 -3.29 -10.11 11.58
C GLU A 35 -2.22 -11.21 11.63
N SER A 36 -0.99 -10.84 12.01
CA SER A 36 0.16 -11.75 11.94
C SER A 36 0.08 -12.93 12.93
N PHE A 37 -0.76 -12.85 13.97
CA PHE A 37 -0.86 -13.90 14.99
C PHE A 37 -1.41 -15.24 14.46
N ILE A 38 -2.10 -15.23 13.33
CA ILE A 38 -2.64 -16.44 12.72
C ILE A 38 -1.67 -17.14 11.75
N ILE A 39 -0.55 -16.51 11.42
CA ILE A 39 0.47 -17.08 10.54
C ILE A 39 1.12 -18.29 11.24
N GLY A 40 1.22 -19.41 10.52
CA GLY A 40 1.72 -20.68 11.04
C GLY A 40 0.82 -21.36 12.06
N LYS A 41 -0.42 -20.89 12.25
CA LYS A 41 -1.40 -21.50 13.16
C LYS A 41 -2.26 -22.53 12.45
N GLU A 42 -2.79 -23.46 13.26
CA GLU A 42 -3.70 -24.50 12.81
C GLU A 42 -4.95 -24.54 13.67
N THR A 43 -6.06 -24.95 13.08
CA THR A 43 -7.32 -25.26 13.76
C THR A 43 -7.84 -26.60 13.25
N ASN A 44 -8.24 -27.51 14.15
CA ASN A 44 -8.70 -28.86 13.80
C ASN A 44 -7.74 -29.63 12.86
N GLY A 45 -6.42 -29.45 13.03
CA GLY A 45 -5.40 -30.10 12.21
C GLY A 45 -5.25 -29.52 10.79
N GLN A 46 -5.82 -28.34 10.52
CA GLN A 46 -5.68 -27.63 9.25
C GLN A 46 -5.02 -26.27 9.46
N LYS A 47 -4.04 -25.93 8.62
CA LYS A 47 -3.42 -24.61 8.59
C LYS A 47 -4.43 -23.52 8.26
N ILE A 48 -4.36 -22.41 8.99
CA ILE A 48 -5.26 -21.26 8.79
C ILE A 48 -4.87 -20.49 7.53
N THR A 49 -3.56 -20.31 7.27
CA THR A 49 -3.04 -19.53 6.12
C THR A 49 -1.96 -20.29 5.33
N PRO A 50 -2.28 -21.48 4.77
CA PRO A 50 -1.28 -22.38 4.19
C PRO A 50 -0.43 -21.75 3.08
N VAL A 51 -0.99 -20.85 2.27
CA VAL A 51 -0.24 -20.15 1.21
C VAL A 51 0.71 -19.11 1.81
N MET A 52 0.26 -18.34 2.80
CA MET A 52 1.09 -17.32 3.44
C MET A 52 2.25 -17.97 4.22
N ASP A 53 1.99 -19.10 4.89
CA ASP A 53 3.00 -19.89 5.59
C ASP A 53 4.17 -20.30 4.69
N GLU A 54 3.91 -20.55 3.40
CA GLU A 54 4.98 -20.86 2.44
C GLU A 54 5.64 -19.58 1.88
N LEU A 55 4.87 -18.52 1.62
CA LEU A 55 5.42 -17.25 1.12
C LEU A 55 6.46 -16.66 2.09
N ILE A 56 6.20 -16.68 3.40
CA ILE A 56 7.12 -16.11 4.39
C ILE A 56 8.47 -16.84 4.48
N LYS A 57 8.57 -18.07 3.94
CA LYS A 57 9.84 -18.83 3.90
C LYS A 57 10.71 -18.47 2.70
N THR A 58 10.13 -17.86 1.67
CA THR A 58 10.81 -17.59 0.39
C THR A 58 11.13 -16.11 0.18
N GLY A 59 10.40 -15.22 0.85
CA GLY A 59 10.59 -13.76 0.77
C GLY A 59 11.17 -13.14 2.03
N LEU A 60 11.23 -11.80 2.02
CA LEU A 60 11.48 -11.02 3.23
C LEU A 60 10.18 -10.92 4.03
N TYR A 61 10.23 -11.35 5.29
CA TYR A 61 9.10 -11.30 6.20
C TYR A 61 9.41 -10.39 7.40
N PHE A 62 8.49 -9.47 7.69
CA PHE A 62 8.63 -8.49 8.77
C PHE A 62 7.50 -8.72 9.80
N PRO A 63 7.74 -9.52 10.85
CA PRO A 63 6.70 -9.84 11.85
C PRO A 63 6.36 -8.66 12.78
N ASN A 64 7.16 -7.59 12.76
CA ASN A 64 7.01 -6.42 13.63
C ASN A 64 6.65 -5.17 12.82
N VAL A 65 5.69 -5.31 11.89
CA VAL A 65 5.06 -4.20 11.18
C VAL A 65 3.69 -3.98 11.79
N TYR A 66 3.34 -2.71 12.01
CA TYR A 66 2.09 -2.31 12.63
C TYR A 66 1.36 -1.39 11.67
N GLU A 67 0.07 -1.64 11.50
CA GLU A 67 -0.81 -0.71 10.79
C GLU A 67 -0.89 0.63 11.53
N GLN A 68 -1.01 1.71 10.77
CA GLN A 68 -1.12 3.08 11.28
C GLN A 68 -2.39 3.76 10.74
N VAL A 69 -3.38 2.93 10.38
CA VAL A 69 -4.68 3.36 9.88
C VAL A 69 -5.49 4.03 10.98
N ASN A 70 -6.52 4.77 10.59
CA ASN A 70 -7.44 5.42 11.53
C ASN A 70 -8.88 5.22 11.03
N GLU A 71 -9.71 6.28 10.98
CA GLU A 71 -11.11 6.20 10.57
C GLU A 71 -11.32 5.80 9.09
N GLY A 72 -10.28 5.83 8.25
CA GLY A 72 -10.35 5.40 6.85
C GLY A 72 -9.96 3.94 6.61
N THR A 73 -9.49 3.22 7.63
CA THR A 73 -9.21 1.78 7.60
C THR A 73 -8.41 1.34 6.35
N SER A 74 -9.02 0.59 5.43
CA SER A 74 -8.41 0.10 4.19
C SER A 74 -7.91 1.24 3.29
N SER A 75 -8.69 2.34 3.18
CA SER A 75 -8.28 3.51 2.37
C SER A 75 -7.08 4.26 2.98
N ASP A 76 -6.91 4.20 4.29
CA ASP A 76 -5.74 4.79 4.95
C ASP A 76 -4.48 3.94 4.67
N SER A 77 -4.62 2.61 4.58
CA SER A 77 -3.54 1.70 4.15
C SER A 77 -3.11 2.02 2.72
N ASP A 78 -4.05 2.15 1.79
CA ASP A 78 -3.77 2.52 0.39
C ASP A 78 -3.04 3.86 0.28
N LEU A 79 -3.47 4.86 1.07
CA LEU A 79 -2.79 6.15 1.13
C LEU A 79 -1.34 5.99 1.62
N MET A 80 -1.13 5.34 2.76
CA MET A 80 0.19 5.24 3.40
C MET A 80 1.20 4.50 2.53
N ILE A 81 0.81 3.34 1.97
CA ILE A 81 1.70 2.53 1.13
C ILE A 81 2.15 3.31 -0.11
N ASN A 82 1.26 4.10 -0.71
CA ASN A 82 1.56 4.79 -1.96
C ASN A 82 2.17 6.18 -1.76
N THR A 83 2.04 6.82 -0.60
CA THR A 83 2.46 8.21 -0.41
C THR A 83 3.45 8.42 0.73
N SER A 84 3.65 7.42 1.59
CA SER A 84 4.41 7.56 2.83
C SER A 84 3.88 8.67 3.76
N MET A 85 2.58 9.00 3.65
CA MET A 85 1.91 10.01 4.49
C MET A 85 0.93 9.37 5.45
N PHE A 86 0.89 9.86 6.68
CA PHE A 86 -0.13 9.48 7.64
C PHE A 86 -1.53 9.89 7.20
N PRO A 87 -2.57 9.09 7.55
CA PRO A 87 -3.95 9.46 7.31
C PRO A 87 -4.40 10.60 8.23
N LEU A 88 -5.60 11.11 7.97
CA LEU A 88 -6.19 12.13 8.83
C LEU A 88 -6.46 11.59 10.24
N ARG A 89 -6.40 12.51 11.21
CA ARG A 89 -6.80 12.21 12.59
C ARG A 89 -8.30 11.92 12.73
N ARG A 90 -9.13 12.41 11.79
CA ARG A 90 -10.60 12.23 11.77
C ARG A 90 -11.11 12.24 10.33
N GLY A 91 -12.03 11.35 10.01
CA GLY A 91 -12.52 11.04 8.68
C GLY A 91 -11.46 10.37 7.80
N SER A 92 -11.88 9.93 6.62
CA SER A 92 -10.97 9.36 5.61
C SER A 92 -10.45 10.42 4.66
N THR A 93 -9.16 10.30 4.31
CA THR A 93 -8.51 11.15 3.30
C THR A 93 -9.20 11.05 1.94
N PHE A 94 -9.68 9.86 1.57
CA PHE A 94 -10.32 9.63 0.27
C PHE A 94 -11.59 10.46 0.12
N PHE A 95 -12.36 10.67 1.19
CA PHE A 95 -13.54 11.54 1.13
C PHE A 95 -13.21 13.03 1.24
N ARG A 96 -12.26 13.38 2.11
CA ARG A 96 -12.01 14.77 2.48
C ARG A 96 -11.08 15.49 1.51
N TYR A 97 -10.12 14.76 0.94
CA TYR A 97 -9.07 15.31 0.07
C TYR A 97 -8.77 14.40 -1.14
N PRO A 98 -9.80 13.96 -1.90
CA PRO A 98 -9.62 13.00 -3.00
C PRO A 98 -8.69 13.50 -4.11
N SER A 99 -8.56 14.81 -4.31
CA SER A 99 -7.82 15.40 -5.44
C SER A 99 -6.54 16.11 -4.98
N THR A 100 -5.95 15.65 -3.87
CA THR A 100 -4.66 16.17 -3.41
C THR A 100 -3.55 15.72 -4.35
N ASN A 101 -2.61 16.61 -4.65
CA ASN A 101 -1.40 16.24 -5.39
C ASN A 101 -0.40 15.61 -4.42
N TYR A 102 0.06 14.40 -4.74
CA TYR A 102 1.04 13.67 -3.97
C TYR A 102 2.34 13.50 -4.76
N ASN A 103 3.45 13.33 -4.05
CA ASN A 103 4.64 12.68 -4.60
C ASN A 103 4.53 11.18 -4.30
N SER A 104 3.76 10.47 -5.11
CA SER A 104 3.33 9.10 -4.81
C SER A 104 4.11 8.06 -5.62
N LEU A 105 4.12 6.83 -5.11
CA LEU A 105 4.71 5.67 -5.75
C LEU A 105 4.21 5.45 -7.19
N PRO A 106 2.90 5.48 -7.52
CA PRO A 106 2.47 5.31 -8.91
C PRO A 106 3.02 6.41 -9.84
N LEU A 107 3.02 7.68 -9.40
CA LEU A 107 3.55 8.77 -10.22
C LEU A 107 5.06 8.61 -10.46
N LEU A 108 5.82 8.26 -9.43
CA LEU A 108 7.26 7.99 -9.55
C LEU A 108 7.56 6.81 -10.48
N LEU A 109 6.75 5.75 -10.43
CA LEU A 109 6.89 4.61 -11.34
C LEU A 109 6.55 4.98 -12.79
N GLU A 110 5.58 5.86 -13.02
CA GLU A 110 5.26 6.37 -14.36
C GLU A 110 6.39 7.24 -14.95
N GLU A 111 7.06 8.05 -14.12
CA GLU A 111 8.27 8.78 -14.54
C GLU A 111 9.38 7.81 -14.99
N ASP A 112 9.46 6.63 -14.37
CA ASP A 112 10.36 5.54 -14.74
C ASP A 112 9.83 4.65 -15.89
N GLY A 113 8.69 5.01 -16.50
CA GLY A 113 8.13 4.35 -17.68
C GLY A 113 7.21 3.15 -17.41
N TYR A 114 6.78 2.94 -16.17
CA TYR A 114 5.80 1.91 -15.84
C TYR A 114 4.37 2.35 -16.16
N GLU A 115 3.49 1.37 -16.34
CA GLU A 115 2.05 1.57 -16.31
C GLU A 115 1.50 1.19 -14.94
N THR A 116 0.67 2.05 -14.36
CA THR A 116 0.13 1.83 -13.01
C THR A 116 -1.37 1.57 -13.06
N ILE A 117 -1.80 0.54 -12.33
CA ILE A 117 -3.20 0.10 -12.28
C ILE A 117 -3.53 -0.20 -10.82
N ALA A 118 -4.61 0.40 -10.32
CA ALA A 118 -5.26 -0.01 -9.08
C ALA A 118 -6.51 -0.83 -9.39
N ILE A 119 -6.67 -1.97 -8.72
CA ILE A 119 -7.79 -2.89 -8.92
C ILE A 119 -8.49 -3.07 -7.58
N HIS A 120 -9.79 -2.77 -7.53
CA HIS A 120 -10.59 -2.95 -6.32
C HIS A 120 -11.89 -3.69 -6.65
N PRO A 121 -12.25 -4.77 -5.93
CA PRO A 121 -13.39 -5.63 -6.31
C PRO A 121 -14.77 -5.07 -5.96
N ASP A 122 -14.84 -3.90 -5.32
CA ASP A 122 -16.08 -3.18 -5.02
C ASP A 122 -16.33 -2.07 -6.05
N LYS A 123 -17.50 -1.42 -5.98
CA LYS A 123 -17.82 -0.24 -6.79
C LYS A 123 -16.84 0.88 -6.47
N GLY A 124 -16.30 1.53 -7.50
CA GLY A 124 -15.36 2.64 -7.31
C GLY A 124 -15.90 3.81 -6.48
N SER A 125 -17.22 3.99 -6.43
CA SER A 125 -17.86 5.01 -5.59
C SER A 125 -17.86 4.66 -4.09
N PHE A 126 -17.77 3.38 -3.74
CA PHE A 126 -17.71 2.96 -2.34
C PHE A 126 -16.38 3.42 -1.75
N TRP A 127 -16.40 3.98 -0.53
CA TRP A 127 -15.25 4.66 0.09
C TRP A 127 -14.53 5.71 -0.79
N ASN A 128 -15.18 6.20 -1.85
CA ASN A 128 -14.61 7.11 -2.83
C ASN A 128 -13.32 6.59 -3.50
N TYR A 129 -13.17 5.27 -3.65
CA TYR A 129 -11.97 4.63 -4.19
C TYR A 129 -11.53 5.17 -5.55
N VAL A 130 -12.48 5.38 -6.48
CA VAL A 130 -12.13 5.87 -7.82
C VAL A 130 -11.43 7.22 -7.75
N ASN A 131 -11.95 8.17 -6.95
CA ASN A 131 -11.36 9.49 -6.83
C ASN A 131 -10.12 9.48 -5.93
N GLY A 132 -10.11 8.66 -4.87
CA GLY A 132 -8.96 8.55 -3.97
C GLY A 132 -7.73 7.96 -4.65
N LEU A 133 -7.87 6.84 -5.35
CA LEU A 133 -6.75 6.16 -6.02
C LEU A 133 -6.29 6.90 -7.28
N THR A 134 -7.20 7.47 -8.06
CA THR A 134 -6.80 8.36 -9.18
C THR A 134 -6.14 9.64 -8.65
N GLY A 135 -6.58 10.17 -7.52
CA GLY A 135 -5.95 11.32 -6.87
C GLY A 135 -4.56 11.03 -6.28
N ILE A 136 -4.34 9.81 -5.77
CA ILE A 136 -2.99 9.33 -5.44
C ILE A 136 -2.11 9.30 -6.70
N GLY A 137 -2.69 9.06 -7.88
CA GLY A 137 -2.00 9.16 -9.17
C GLY A 137 -1.90 7.85 -9.93
N PHE A 138 -2.74 6.84 -9.63
CA PHE A 138 -2.84 5.67 -10.50
C PHE A 138 -3.45 6.05 -11.85
N LYS A 139 -2.77 5.71 -12.94
CA LYS A 139 -3.25 5.98 -14.31
C LYS A 139 -4.53 5.24 -14.67
N HIS A 140 -4.65 4.00 -14.20
CA HIS A 140 -5.84 3.18 -14.42
C HIS A 140 -6.45 2.72 -13.09
N PHE A 141 -7.77 2.70 -13.04
CA PHE A 141 -8.55 2.13 -11.95
C PHE A 141 -9.56 1.14 -12.52
N VAL A 142 -9.59 -0.07 -11.96
CA VAL A 142 -10.50 -1.16 -12.34
C VAL A 142 -11.34 -1.50 -11.12
N ASP A 143 -12.66 -1.47 -11.30
CA ASP A 143 -13.63 -1.75 -10.26
C ASP A 143 -14.52 -2.96 -10.60
N TYR A 144 -15.52 -3.23 -9.77
CA TYR A 144 -16.49 -4.31 -10.01
C TYR A 144 -17.19 -4.28 -11.38
N TYR A 145 -17.37 -3.10 -11.98
CA TYR A 145 -18.14 -2.91 -13.22
C TYR A 145 -17.28 -2.82 -14.49
N SER A 146 -15.95 -2.80 -14.32
CA SER A 146 -14.98 -2.58 -15.39
C SER A 146 -14.83 -3.80 -16.32
#